data_AF-A0A543HHF8-F1
#
_entry.id   AF-A0A543HHF8-F1
#
_cell.length_a   1.000
_cell.length_b   1.000
_cell.length_c   1.000
_cell.angle_alpha   90.00
_cell.angle_beta   90.00
_cell.angle_gamma   90.00
#
_symmetry.space_group_name_H-M   'P 1'
#
loop_
_entity.id
_entity.type
_entity.pdbx_description
1 polymer ?
#
loop_
_entity_poly.entity_id
_entity_poly.type
_entity_poly.pdbx_seq_one_letter_code
_entity_poly.pdbx_strand_id
1 'polypeptide(L)'
;MRRATQQSGQEPVRTLPADLTEAINRAGYYPSLVVDVVESAIAGDEVVSHLVHQETTFDSETVRRHVTVLVVTPDRLVIAHADDHAEPDEKLMATATTETVPLTAVRGVMLTHVVAEPDTFTPGTHGRDITLTLGWGAVSRLDMIPAQCGDPECAADHGFEGTIASDDISLRVSSAADGEDAVGRALAFARVLSASIGGGHARRP
;
A
#
# COMPACT_ATOMS: atom_id res chain seq x y z
N MET A 1 12.59 56.04 1.30
CA MET A 1 11.43 55.26 1.80
C MET A 1 10.63 54.74 0.60
N ARG A 2 10.86 53.50 0.17
CA ARG A 2 10.00 52.80 -0.80
C ARG A 2 9.58 51.48 -0.15
N ARG A 3 8.29 51.35 0.12
CA ARG A 3 7.67 50.17 0.74
C ARG A 3 7.61 49.09 -0.34
N ALA A 4 8.36 48.00 -0.15
CA ALA A 4 8.22 46.80 -0.96
C ALA A 4 6.96 46.06 -0.52
N THR A 5 5.98 45.97 -1.41
CA THR A 5 4.81 45.11 -1.25
C THR A 5 5.26 43.67 -1.42
N GLN A 6 5.31 42.91 -0.32
CA GLN A 6 5.42 41.45 -0.37
C GLN A 6 4.07 40.92 -0.88
N GLN A 7 4.05 40.45 -2.13
CA GLN A 7 2.99 39.59 -2.62
C GLN A 7 3.27 38.19 -2.10
N SER A 8 2.52 37.78 -1.08
CA SER A 8 2.43 36.39 -0.65
C SER A 8 1.86 35.60 -1.82
N GLY A 9 2.73 34.88 -2.54
CA GLY A 9 2.29 33.90 -3.52
C GLY A 9 1.61 32.76 -2.79
N GLN A 10 0.28 32.78 -2.78
CA GLN A 10 -0.49 31.62 -2.35
C GLN A 10 -0.37 30.59 -3.48
N GLU A 11 0.45 29.56 -3.26
CA GLU A 11 0.47 28.41 -4.16
C GLU A 11 -0.97 27.91 -4.35
N PRO A 12 -1.39 27.53 -5.57
CA PRO A 12 -2.72 27.00 -5.77
C PRO A 12 -2.88 25.78 -4.86
N VAL A 13 -3.90 25.81 -4.00
CA VAL A 13 -4.32 24.65 -3.19
C VAL A 13 -4.61 23.53 -4.20
N ARG A 14 -3.77 22.50 -4.23
CA ARG A 14 -3.86 21.42 -5.22
C ARG A 14 -4.72 20.31 -4.66
N THR A 15 -6.02 20.53 -4.68
CA THR A 15 -6.99 19.57 -4.14
C THR A 15 -6.85 18.20 -4.80
N LEU A 16 -6.87 17.14 -3.98
CA LEU A 16 -7.00 15.77 -4.47
C LEU A 16 -8.23 15.60 -5.36
N PRO A 17 -8.21 14.66 -6.33
CA PRO A 17 -9.41 14.24 -7.04
C PRO A 17 -10.58 13.93 -6.09
N ALA A 18 -11.79 14.26 -6.52
CA ALA A 18 -12.99 14.11 -5.69
C ALA A 18 -13.24 12.65 -5.31
N ASP A 19 -13.01 11.71 -6.22
CA ASP A 19 -13.17 10.27 -6.01
C ASP A 19 -12.17 9.71 -4.98
N LEU A 20 -10.90 10.15 -5.02
CA LEU A 20 -9.91 9.80 -4.00
C LEU A 20 -10.30 10.39 -2.63
N THR A 21 -10.74 11.64 -2.60
CA THR A 21 -11.19 12.30 -1.36
C THR A 21 -12.41 11.58 -0.75
N GLU A 22 -13.38 11.19 -1.58
CA GLU A 22 -14.53 10.38 -1.16
C GLU A 22 -14.11 8.99 -0.68
N ALA A 23 -13.11 8.36 -1.30
CA ALA A 23 -12.57 7.08 -0.86
C ALA A 23 -11.91 7.17 0.52
N ILE A 24 -11.13 8.22 0.79
CA ILE A 24 -10.54 8.49 2.10
C ILE A 24 -11.62 8.75 3.15
N ASN A 25 -12.62 9.57 2.83
CA ASN A 25 -13.75 9.85 3.73
C ASN A 25 -14.56 8.59 4.05
N ARG A 26 -14.78 7.72 3.06
CA ARG A 26 -15.48 6.43 3.25
C ARG A 26 -14.71 5.48 4.15
N ALA A 27 -13.37 5.50 4.09
CA ALA A 27 -12.52 4.73 5.02
C ALA A 27 -12.58 5.28 6.46
N GLY A 28 -12.91 6.56 6.65
CA GLY A 28 -13.31 7.11 7.95
C GLY A 28 -12.20 7.20 9.02
N TYR A 29 -10.95 6.93 8.67
CA TYR A 29 -9.82 6.94 9.59
C TYR A 29 -8.97 8.20 9.43
N TYR A 30 -9.09 9.14 10.38
CA TYR A 30 -8.54 10.51 10.33
C TYR A 30 -8.57 11.16 8.92
N PRO A 31 -9.74 11.30 8.25
CA PRO A 31 -9.78 11.65 6.83
C PRO A 31 -9.05 12.96 6.49
N SER A 32 -9.17 14.00 7.32
CA SER A 32 -8.50 15.28 7.07
C SER A 32 -6.97 15.17 7.12
N LEU A 33 -6.43 14.36 8.04
CA LEU A 33 -4.99 14.11 8.12
C LEU A 33 -4.51 13.32 6.91
N VAL A 34 -5.25 12.27 6.53
CA VAL A 34 -4.90 11.41 5.40
C VAL A 34 -4.95 12.19 4.09
N VAL A 35 -5.96 13.04 3.89
CA VAL A 35 -6.04 13.93 2.71
C VAL A 35 -4.82 14.84 2.64
N ASP A 36 -4.47 15.53 3.73
CA ASP A 36 -3.34 16.46 3.78
C ASP A 36 -2.00 15.78 3.44
N VAL A 37 -1.76 14.61 4.04
CA VAL A 37 -0.53 13.83 3.83
C VAL A 37 -0.46 13.25 2.41
N VAL A 38 -1.57 12.75 1.87
CA VAL A 38 -1.63 12.22 0.49
C VAL A 38 -1.48 13.34 -0.54
N GLU A 39 -2.11 14.49 -0.34
CA GLU A 39 -1.95 15.68 -1.19
C GLU A 39 -0.49 16.12 -1.25
N SER A 40 0.17 16.20 -0.08
CA SER A 40 1.57 16.54 0.03
C SER A 40 2.48 15.54 -0.72
N ALA A 41 2.25 14.24 -0.53
CA ALA A 41 3.07 13.19 -1.15
C ALA A 41 2.86 13.04 -2.67
N ILE A 42 1.65 13.29 -3.16
CA ILE A 42 1.38 13.34 -4.61
C ILE A 42 2.07 14.53 -5.25
N ALA A 43 2.38 15.60 -4.50
CA ALA A 43 3.09 16.79 -5.00
C ALA A 43 2.46 17.40 -6.28
N GLY A 44 1.15 17.19 -6.44
CA GLY A 44 0.34 17.65 -7.56
C GLY A 44 0.55 16.95 -8.90
N ASP A 45 1.08 15.72 -8.90
CA ASP A 45 1.02 14.84 -10.06
C ASP A 45 -0.40 14.33 -10.33
N GLU A 46 -0.64 13.90 -11.57
CA GLU A 46 -1.90 13.28 -11.96
C GLU A 46 -2.12 11.96 -11.19
N VAL A 47 -3.33 11.77 -10.67
CA VAL A 47 -3.78 10.51 -10.09
C VAL A 47 -4.38 9.66 -11.21
N VAL A 48 -3.67 8.62 -11.62
CA VAL A 48 -4.10 7.67 -12.65
C VAL A 48 -5.05 6.62 -12.06
N SER A 49 -4.76 6.14 -10.86
CA SER A 49 -5.61 5.21 -10.11
C SER A 49 -5.29 5.27 -8.63
N HIS A 50 -6.23 4.87 -7.79
CA HIS A 50 -6.02 4.81 -6.35
C HIS A 50 -6.74 3.63 -5.70
N LEU A 51 -6.26 3.23 -4.53
CA LEU A 51 -6.92 2.27 -3.64
C LEU A 51 -6.79 2.78 -2.21
N VAL A 52 -7.92 2.90 -1.52
CA VAL A 52 -7.96 3.19 -0.08
C VAL A 52 -8.50 1.95 0.62
N HIS A 53 -7.72 1.41 1.54
CA HIS A 53 -8.08 0.24 2.31
C HIS A 53 -7.85 0.50 3.79
N GLN A 54 -8.90 0.34 4.58
CA GLN A 54 -8.82 0.38 6.03
C GLN A 54 -8.77 -1.05 6.54
N GLU A 55 -7.79 -1.35 7.37
CA GLU A 55 -7.71 -2.64 8.06
C GLU A 55 -7.98 -2.43 9.55
N THR A 56 -8.55 -3.45 10.17
CA THR A 56 -8.66 -3.53 11.62
C THR A 56 -7.97 -4.81 12.06
N THR A 57 -6.81 -4.67 12.66
CA THR A 57 -6.05 -5.79 13.21
C THR A 57 -6.38 -5.94 14.69
N PHE A 58 -6.65 -7.17 15.11
CA PHE A 58 -6.81 -7.53 16.51
C PHE A 58 -5.52 -8.20 16.96
N ASP A 59 -4.75 -7.55 17.84
CA ASP A 59 -3.73 -8.25 18.63
C ASP A 59 -4.31 -8.63 20.01
N SER A 60 -3.59 -9.46 20.77
CA SER A 60 -4.07 -9.98 22.06
C SER A 60 -4.35 -8.91 23.12
N GLU A 61 -3.92 -7.67 22.90
CA GLU A 61 -3.98 -6.56 23.85
C GLU A 61 -4.64 -5.30 23.28
N THR A 62 -4.66 -5.09 21.96
CA THR A 62 -5.20 -3.88 21.33
C THR A 62 -5.84 -4.08 19.95
N VAL A 63 -6.87 -3.26 19.68
CA VAL A 63 -7.45 -3.11 18.33
C VAL A 63 -6.69 -1.99 17.63
N ARG A 64 -5.93 -2.34 16.59
CA ARG A 64 -5.25 -1.36 15.74
C ARG A 64 -6.08 -1.13 14.49
N ARG A 65 -6.42 0.13 14.26
CA ARG A 65 -7.04 0.56 13.01
C ARG A 65 -5.99 1.31 12.25
N HIS A 66 -5.85 1.00 10.98
CA HIS A 66 -4.98 1.76 10.10
C HIS A 66 -5.61 1.87 8.73
N VAL A 67 -5.15 2.85 7.97
CA VAL A 67 -5.55 3.05 6.59
C VAL A 67 -4.32 3.10 5.70
N THR A 68 -4.37 2.36 4.61
CA THR A 68 -3.39 2.39 3.55
C THR A 68 -4.03 3.01 2.31
N VAL A 69 -3.41 4.06 1.79
CA VAL A 69 -3.76 4.73 0.54
C VAL A 69 -2.66 4.45 -0.46
N LEU A 70 -3.01 3.85 -1.59
CA LEU A 70 -2.13 3.64 -2.73
C LEU A 70 -2.59 4.53 -3.87
N VAL A 71 -1.65 5.22 -4.51
CA VAL A 71 -1.91 6.13 -5.63
C VAL A 71 -0.92 5.85 -6.74
N VAL A 72 -1.43 5.48 -7.91
CA VAL A 72 -0.65 5.38 -9.14
C VAL A 72 -0.69 6.74 -9.84
N THR A 73 0.49 7.26 -10.13
CA THR A 73 0.71 8.43 -10.99
C THR A 73 1.32 7.95 -12.32
N PRO A 74 1.66 8.84 -13.27
CA PRO A 74 2.31 8.43 -14.52
C PRO A 74 3.63 7.67 -14.34
N ASP A 75 4.41 7.96 -13.29
CA ASP A 75 5.77 7.42 -13.12
C ASP A 75 6.10 6.86 -11.72
N ARG A 76 5.23 7.08 -10.73
CA ARG A 76 5.39 6.56 -9.36
C ARG A 76 4.12 5.94 -8.77
N LEU A 77 4.34 5.00 -7.85
CA LEU A 77 3.40 4.55 -6.85
C LEU A 77 3.67 5.35 -5.55
N VAL A 78 2.69 6.13 -5.12
CA VAL A 78 2.70 6.81 -3.81
C VAL A 78 1.88 5.97 -2.84
N ILE A 79 2.46 5.73 -1.67
CA ILE A 79 1.86 4.99 -0.57
C ILE A 79 1.74 5.96 0.59
N ALA A 80 0.57 6.01 1.23
CA ALA A 80 0.41 6.63 2.53
C ALA A 80 -0.19 5.61 3.49
N HIS A 81 0.38 5.53 4.69
CA HIS A 81 -0.13 4.72 5.78
C HIS A 81 -0.40 5.63 6.96
N ALA A 82 -1.58 5.53 7.56
CA ALA A 82 -1.87 6.22 8.81
C ALA A 82 -2.42 5.23 9.83
N ASP A 83 -1.86 5.29 11.03
CA ASP A 83 -2.23 4.51 12.20
C ASP A 83 -2.24 5.40 13.45
N ASP A 84 -2.71 4.85 14.56
CA ASP A 84 -2.59 5.46 15.86
C ASP A 84 -2.09 4.43 16.88
N HIS A 85 -1.39 4.96 17.88
CA HIS A 85 -1.01 4.20 19.04
C HIS A 85 -1.35 5.00 20.30
N ALA A 86 -1.74 4.27 21.34
CA ALA A 86 -1.92 4.80 22.67
C ALA A 86 -1.08 3.96 23.63
N GLU A 87 -0.06 4.56 24.23
CA GLU A 87 0.64 3.96 25.36
C GLU A 87 -0.13 4.23 26.66
N PRO A 88 -0.02 3.37 27.68
CA PRO A 88 -0.60 3.63 28.99
C PRO A 88 -0.13 4.98 29.54
N ASP A 89 -1.07 5.81 29.99
CA ASP A 89 -0.85 7.18 30.51
C ASP A 89 -0.38 8.24 29.48
N GLU A 90 -0.33 7.92 28.19
CA GLU A 90 -0.04 8.89 27.11
C GLU A 90 -1.28 9.30 26.32
N LYS A 91 -1.19 10.45 25.63
CA LYS A 91 -2.23 10.90 24.71
C LYS A 91 -2.16 10.08 23.43
N LEU A 92 -3.32 9.76 22.87
CA LEU A 92 -3.44 9.16 21.53
C LEU A 92 -2.65 9.98 20.52
N MET A 93 -1.71 9.34 19.82
CA MET A 93 -0.94 9.93 18.73
C MET A 93 -1.22 9.17 17.45
N ALA A 94 -1.52 9.92 16.38
CA ALA A 94 -1.62 9.37 15.04
C ALA A 94 -0.29 9.58 14.31
N THR A 95 0.21 8.53 13.67
CA THR A 95 1.37 8.59 12.78
C THR A 95 0.90 8.42 11.34
N ALA A 96 1.43 9.24 10.44
CA ALA A 96 1.20 9.10 9.01
C ALA A 96 2.54 9.07 8.28
N THR A 97 2.79 8.00 7.55
CA THR A 97 4.02 7.77 6.79
C THR A 97 3.70 7.74 5.31
N THR A 98 4.56 8.34 4.49
CA THR A 98 4.45 8.25 3.02
C THR A 98 5.70 7.66 2.41
N GLU A 99 5.52 6.88 1.37
CA GLU A 99 6.58 6.31 0.55
C GLU A 99 6.27 6.58 -0.92
N THR A 100 7.31 6.83 -1.71
CA THR A 100 7.21 7.05 -3.15
C THR A 100 8.16 6.11 -3.86
N VAL A 101 7.59 5.25 -4.71
CA VAL A 101 8.31 4.21 -5.44
C VAL A 101 8.16 4.47 -6.94
N PRO A 102 9.26 4.65 -7.69
CA PRO A 102 9.18 4.72 -9.15
C PRO A 102 8.52 3.45 -9.70
N LEU A 103 7.61 3.56 -10.66
CA LEU A 103 6.96 2.39 -11.28
C LEU A 103 7.96 1.45 -11.95
N THR A 104 9.11 1.96 -12.37
CA THR A 104 10.23 1.17 -12.90
C THR A 104 10.93 0.31 -11.84
N ALA A 105 10.76 0.62 -10.55
CA ALA A 105 11.29 -0.16 -9.43
C ALA A 105 10.29 -1.20 -8.90
N VAL A 106 9.00 -1.08 -9.23
CA VAL A 106 7.99 -2.08 -8.87
C VAL A 106 8.25 -3.36 -9.66
N ARG A 107 8.64 -4.42 -8.95
CA ARG A 107 9.07 -5.70 -9.53
C ARG A 107 7.91 -6.65 -9.78
N GLY A 108 6.86 -6.56 -8.97
CA GLY A 108 5.73 -7.47 -9.06
C GLY A 108 4.45 -6.91 -8.48
N VAL A 109 3.35 -7.25 -9.14
CA VAL A 109 1.97 -7.12 -8.66
C VAL A 109 1.40 -8.53 -8.64
N MET A 110 1.13 -9.05 -7.44
CA MET A 110 0.58 -10.38 -7.24
C MET A 110 -0.85 -10.27 -6.71
N LEU A 111 -1.74 -11.07 -7.30
CA LEU A 111 -3.12 -11.21 -6.84
C LEU A 111 -3.38 -12.67 -6.48
N THR A 112 -3.75 -12.92 -5.24
CA THR A 112 -4.30 -14.20 -4.80
C THR A 112 -5.81 -14.08 -4.70
N HIS A 113 -6.55 -14.96 -5.38
CA HIS A 113 -8.00 -14.99 -5.35
C HIS A 113 -8.49 -16.14 -4.47
N VAL A 114 -9.40 -15.85 -3.55
CA VAL A 114 -10.12 -16.87 -2.78
C VAL A 114 -11.53 -16.99 -3.36
N VAL A 115 -11.83 -18.14 -3.96
CA VAL A 115 -13.14 -18.45 -4.52
C VAL A 115 -13.86 -19.41 -3.58
N ALA A 116 -15.04 -19.01 -3.11
CA ALA A 116 -15.95 -19.92 -2.42
C ALA A 116 -16.65 -20.80 -3.47
N GLU A 117 -16.80 -22.10 -3.17
CA GLU A 117 -17.53 -23.05 -4.02
C GLU A 117 -17.04 -23.05 -5.49
N PRO A 118 -15.79 -23.50 -5.75
CA PRO A 118 -15.18 -23.40 -7.08
C PRO A 118 -15.99 -24.09 -8.20
N ASP A 119 -16.81 -25.09 -7.87
CA ASP A 119 -17.65 -25.82 -8.82
C ASP A 119 -18.79 -24.96 -9.41
N THR A 120 -19.16 -23.86 -8.75
CA THR A 120 -20.21 -22.92 -9.22
C THR A 120 -19.64 -21.62 -9.78
N PHE A 121 -18.32 -21.54 -9.93
CA PHE A 121 -17.64 -20.34 -10.39
C PHE A 121 -18.11 -19.91 -11.80
N THR A 122 -18.51 -18.65 -11.92
CA THR A 122 -18.91 -18.04 -13.18
C THR A 122 -17.84 -17.03 -13.63
N PRO A 123 -17.29 -17.14 -14.85
CA PRO A 123 -16.32 -16.18 -15.35
C PRO A 123 -16.83 -14.73 -15.23
N GLY A 124 -15.98 -13.85 -14.71
CA GLY A 124 -16.33 -12.44 -14.49
C GLY A 124 -16.91 -12.14 -13.12
N THR A 125 -17.27 -13.13 -12.30
CA THR A 125 -17.56 -12.90 -10.88
C THR A 125 -16.26 -12.73 -10.11
N HIS A 126 -16.24 -11.79 -9.16
CA HIS A 126 -15.07 -11.57 -8.32
C HIS A 126 -15.02 -12.64 -7.22
N GLY A 127 -13.81 -13.05 -6.84
CA GLY A 127 -13.60 -13.96 -5.72
C GLY A 127 -14.16 -13.37 -4.43
N ARG A 128 -14.42 -14.25 -3.45
CA ARG A 128 -14.88 -13.85 -2.11
C ARG A 128 -13.88 -12.89 -1.47
N ASP A 129 -12.60 -13.25 -1.51
CA ASP A 129 -11.53 -12.41 -1.01
C ASP A 129 -10.41 -12.32 -2.05
N ILE A 130 -9.67 -11.22 -2.03
CA ILE A 130 -8.41 -11.09 -2.75
C ILE A 130 -7.30 -10.67 -1.79
N THR A 131 -6.07 -11.07 -2.11
CA THR A 131 -4.86 -10.52 -1.50
C THR A 131 -4.02 -9.88 -2.60
N LEU A 132 -3.80 -8.57 -2.49
CA LEU A 132 -2.93 -7.80 -3.38
C LEU A 132 -1.56 -7.67 -2.70
N THR A 133 -0.53 -8.25 -3.31
CA THR A 133 0.85 -8.11 -2.84
C THR A 133 1.67 -7.33 -3.87
N LEU A 134 2.32 -6.26 -3.43
CA LEU A 134 3.15 -5.38 -4.24
C LEU A 134 4.59 -5.47 -3.73
N GLY A 135 5.55 -5.75 -4.61
CA GLY A 135 6.95 -5.84 -4.24
C GLY A 135 7.87 -4.99 -5.12
N TRP A 136 8.75 -4.23 -4.51
CA TRP A 136 9.81 -3.44 -5.18
C TRP A 136 11.20 -3.68 -4.60
N GLY A 137 11.30 -4.29 -3.40
CA GLY A 137 12.56 -4.71 -2.81
C GLY A 137 13.49 -3.54 -2.50
N ALA A 138 12.95 -2.42 -1.99
CA ALA A 138 13.76 -1.30 -1.49
C ALA A 138 14.60 -1.72 -0.27
N VAL A 139 14.05 -2.58 0.59
CA VAL A 139 14.78 -3.27 1.66
C VAL A 139 14.44 -4.75 1.60
N SER A 140 15.43 -5.60 1.87
CA SER A 140 15.22 -7.01 2.12
C SER A 140 15.84 -7.38 3.45
N ARG A 141 15.09 -8.06 4.32
CA ARG A 141 15.63 -8.69 5.52
C ARG A 141 16.09 -10.10 5.18
N LEU A 142 17.34 -10.37 5.53
CA LEU A 142 17.94 -11.69 5.42
C LEU A 142 18.08 -12.27 6.84
N ASP A 143 17.24 -13.24 7.16
CA ASP A 143 17.35 -14.02 8.38
C ASP A 143 18.13 -15.30 8.07
N MET A 144 19.27 -15.49 8.72
CA MET A 144 20.13 -16.66 8.53
C MET A 144 20.33 -17.40 9.84
N ILE A 145 20.27 -18.73 9.77
CA ILE A 145 20.60 -19.64 10.86
C ILE A 145 21.63 -20.66 10.38
N PRO A 146 22.46 -21.22 11.27
CA PRO A 146 23.33 -22.34 10.91
C PRO A 146 22.47 -23.50 10.38
N ALA A 147 22.82 -24.02 9.21
CA ALA A 147 22.09 -25.13 8.61
C ALA A 147 22.23 -26.38 9.49
N GLN A 148 21.11 -27.05 9.78
CA GLN A 148 21.10 -28.23 10.65
C GLN A 148 21.21 -29.52 9.82
N CYS A 149 22.07 -30.43 10.29
CA CYS A 149 22.12 -31.80 9.78
C CYS A 149 21.23 -32.69 10.64
N GLY A 150 20.42 -33.55 10.03
CA GLY A 150 19.61 -34.54 10.75
C GLY A 150 20.44 -35.69 11.37
N ASP A 151 21.75 -35.71 11.12
CA ASP A 151 22.69 -36.68 11.70
C ASP A 151 23.37 -36.10 12.96
N PRO A 152 23.10 -36.64 14.16
CA PRO A 152 23.68 -36.16 15.41
C PRO A 152 25.19 -36.39 15.54
N GLU A 153 25.79 -37.26 14.72
CA GLU A 153 27.24 -37.51 14.71
C GLU A 153 27.98 -36.67 13.66
N CYS A 154 27.26 -35.85 12.89
CA CYS A 154 27.86 -35.05 11.84
C CYS A 154 28.54 -33.79 12.42
N ALA A 155 29.86 -33.70 12.26
CA ALA A 155 30.68 -32.54 12.66
C ALA A 155 31.02 -31.61 11.48
N ALA A 156 30.38 -31.78 10.32
CA ALA A 156 30.64 -30.98 9.14
C ALA A 156 29.98 -29.60 9.24
N ASP A 157 30.67 -28.57 8.73
CA ASP A 157 30.07 -27.24 8.55
C ASP A 157 29.21 -27.25 7.27
N HIS A 158 27.89 -27.15 7.46
CA HIS A 158 26.91 -27.12 6.39
C HIS A 158 26.54 -25.68 5.96
N GLY A 159 27.24 -24.69 6.49
CA GLY A 159 26.99 -23.29 6.22
C GLY A 159 25.71 -22.78 6.88
N PHE A 160 25.06 -21.83 6.20
CA PHE A 160 23.86 -21.17 6.68
C PHE A 160 22.71 -21.41 5.72
N GLU A 161 21.53 -21.61 6.28
CA GLU A 161 20.28 -21.48 5.54
C GLU A 161 19.62 -20.15 5.94
N GLY A 162 18.84 -19.57 5.04
CA GLY A 162 18.19 -18.30 5.33
C GLY A 162 16.98 -18.01 4.47
N THR A 163 16.14 -17.13 4.99
CA THR A 163 14.94 -16.63 4.32
C THR A 163 15.16 -15.17 3.96
N ILE A 164 14.80 -14.79 2.73
CA ILE A 164 14.76 -13.40 2.29
C ILE A 164 13.31 -12.94 2.32
N ALA A 165 13.01 -11.93 3.14
CA ALA A 165 11.76 -11.19 3.09
C ALA A 165 12.03 -9.84 2.40
N SER A 166 11.19 -9.45 1.45
CA SER A 166 11.25 -8.11 0.83
C SER A 166 10.23 -7.19 1.47
N ASP A 167 10.50 -5.89 1.44
CA ASP A 167 9.47 -4.89 1.70
C ASP A 167 8.40 -5.01 0.61
N ASP A 168 7.32 -5.66 1.00
CA ASP A 168 6.13 -5.86 0.20
C ASP A 168 4.93 -5.27 0.94
N ILE A 169 4.04 -4.61 0.22
CA ILE A 169 2.71 -4.29 0.76
C ILE A 169 1.80 -5.46 0.45
N SER A 170 1.09 -5.98 1.45
CA SER A 170 0.07 -7.01 1.27
C SER A 170 -1.26 -6.51 1.85
N LEU A 171 -2.28 -6.36 0.99
CA LEU A 171 -3.62 -5.93 1.39
C LEU A 171 -4.62 -7.06 1.12
N ARG A 172 -5.39 -7.45 2.14
CA ARG A 172 -6.47 -8.43 1.99
C ARG A 172 -7.81 -7.72 1.97
N VAL A 173 -8.52 -7.82 0.84
CA VAL A 173 -9.87 -7.25 0.67
C VAL A 173 -10.88 -8.38 0.62
N SER A 174 -11.87 -8.35 1.50
CA SER A 174 -12.91 -9.36 1.63
C SER A 174 -14.27 -8.81 1.24
N SER A 175 -15.01 -9.51 0.39
CA SER A 175 -16.39 -9.10 0.07
C SER A 175 -17.32 -9.14 1.29
N ALA A 176 -17.05 -10.05 2.23
CA ALA A 176 -17.85 -10.20 3.43
C ALA A 176 -17.59 -9.11 4.48
N ALA A 177 -16.35 -8.59 4.55
CA ALA A 177 -15.97 -7.55 5.51
C ALA A 177 -16.05 -6.14 4.90
N ASP A 178 -15.59 -5.98 3.66
CA ASP A 178 -15.39 -4.68 2.99
C ASP A 178 -16.44 -4.39 1.91
N GLY A 179 -17.24 -5.39 1.52
CA GLY A 179 -18.24 -5.33 0.46
C GLY A 179 -17.69 -5.71 -0.92
N GLU A 180 -18.59 -6.15 -1.81
CA GLU A 180 -18.24 -6.57 -3.17
C GLU A 180 -17.57 -5.45 -4.00
N ASP A 181 -18.05 -4.21 -3.84
CA ASP A 181 -17.48 -3.06 -4.53
C ASP A 181 -16.01 -2.80 -4.12
N ALA A 182 -15.63 -3.14 -2.87
CA ALA A 182 -14.24 -2.98 -2.44
C ALA A 182 -13.31 -3.94 -3.16
N VAL A 183 -13.73 -5.20 -3.34
CA VAL A 183 -13.00 -6.20 -4.13
C VAL A 183 -12.89 -5.73 -5.59
N GLY A 184 -13.97 -5.22 -6.17
CA GLY A 184 -13.98 -4.67 -7.52
C GLY A 184 -13.00 -3.50 -7.70
N ARG A 185 -12.98 -2.54 -6.77
CA ARG A 185 -12.03 -1.41 -6.77
C ARG A 185 -10.58 -1.87 -6.66
N ALA A 186 -10.30 -2.82 -5.77
CA ALA A 186 -8.95 -3.34 -5.59
C ALA A 186 -8.45 -4.10 -6.84
N LEU A 187 -9.32 -4.86 -7.51
CA LEU A 187 -9.00 -5.48 -8.80
C LEU A 187 -8.78 -4.46 -9.91
N ALA A 188 -9.59 -3.39 -9.97
CA ALA A 188 -9.41 -2.32 -10.94
C ALA A 188 -8.07 -1.61 -10.74
N PHE A 189 -7.73 -1.26 -9.50
CA PHE A 189 -6.43 -0.69 -9.13
C PHE A 189 -5.27 -1.61 -9.54
N ALA A 190 -5.33 -2.88 -9.17
CA ALA A 190 -4.28 -3.85 -9.47
C ALA A 190 -4.08 -4.03 -10.99
N ARG A 191 -5.15 -3.97 -11.79
CA ARG A 191 -5.06 -3.99 -13.26
C ARG A 191 -4.34 -2.76 -13.81
N VAL A 192 -4.65 -1.56 -13.31
CA VAL A 192 -3.96 -0.33 -13.74
C VAL A 192 -2.49 -0.41 -13.37
N LEU A 193 -2.17 -0.72 -12.12
CA LEU A 193 -0.77 -0.82 -11.69
C LEU A 193 0.00 -1.88 -12.49
N SER A 194 -0.60 -3.06 -12.72
CA SER A 194 0.02 -4.12 -13.53
C SER A 194 0.30 -3.68 -14.97
N ALA A 195 -0.58 -2.86 -15.56
CA ALA A 195 -0.40 -2.32 -16.91
C ALA A 195 0.64 -1.19 -16.97
N SER A 196 0.87 -0.49 -15.84
CA SER A 196 1.81 0.61 -15.75
C SER A 196 3.26 0.17 -15.41
N ILE A 197 3.45 -1.04 -14.88
CA ILE A 197 4.78 -1.60 -14.59
C ILE A 197 5.35 -2.40 -15.77
N GLY A 198 6.67 -2.57 -15.82
CA GLY A 198 7.34 -3.31 -16.91
C GLY A 198 7.49 -2.53 -18.23
N GLY A 199 6.90 -1.34 -18.32
CA GLY A 199 7.17 -0.36 -19.38
C GLY A 199 8.56 0.25 -19.20
N GLY A 200 9.60 -0.45 -19.64
CA GLY A 200 10.89 0.20 -19.89
C GLY A 200 10.63 1.39 -20.81
N HIS A 201 11.06 2.59 -20.41
CA HIS A 201 10.97 3.79 -21.25
C HIS A 201 11.61 3.49 -22.61
N ALA A 202 10.80 3.13 -23.61
CA ALA A 202 11.13 3.43 -24.98
C ALA A 202 11.18 4.95 -25.03
N ARG A 203 12.38 5.52 -24.87
CA ARG A 203 12.62 6.92 -25.18
C ARG A 203 12.00 7.15 -26.55
N ARG A 204 10.94 7.94 -26.61
CA ARG A 204 10.45 8.45 -27.90
C ARG A 204 11.63 9.15 -28.58
N PRO A 205 11.97 8.80 -29.83
CA PRO A 205 13.05 9.44 -30.57
C PRO A 205 12.78 10.93 -30.80
#